data_AF-A0A954EP43-F1
#
_entry.id   AF-A0A954EP43-F1
#
_cell.length_a   1.000
_cell.length_b   1.000
_cell.length_c   1.000
_cell.angle_alpha   90.00
_cell.angle_beta   90.00
_cell.angle_gamma   90.00
#
_symmetry.space_group_name_H-M   'P 1'
#
loop_
_entity.id
_entity.type
_entity.pdbx_description
1 polymer ?
#
loop_
_entity_poly.entity_id
_entity_poly.type
_entity_poly.pdbx_seq_one_letter_code
_entity_poly.pdbx_strand_id
1 'polypeptide(L)'
;MEVSGKATRIRLFDLFSPQMRAFHMSWFAFFLCFFAWFGIAPLMKVVREELELTKSQIGWCIIGSVAVTVLARLIIGWLCDRIGPRLAYTWMLIIGSIPVMAIGFANDFTTFLLFRVAIGVIGASFVITQYHTSIMFAPNCVGT
;
A
#
# COMPACT_ATOMS: atom_id res chain seq x y z
N MET A 1 -17.17 6.70 -24.47
CA MET A 1 -16.74 6.71 -23.06
C MET A 1 -16.46 8.15 -22.71
N GLU A 2 -17.38 8.79 -21.98
CA GLU A 2 -17.37 10.25 -21.80
C GLU A 2 -16.06 10.76 -21.20
N VAL A 3 -15.40 11.67 -21.91
CA VAL A 3 -14.20 12.41 -21.51
C VAL A 3 -14.57 13.55 -20.53
N SER A 4 -15.84 13.63 -20.12
CA SER A 4 -16.36 14.70 -19.28
C SER A 4 -15.82 14.58 -17.84
N GLY A 5 -14.78 15.33 -17.52
CA GLY A 5 -14.26 15.48 -16.15
C GLY A 5 -12.85 14.96 -15.88
N LYS A 6 -12.19 14.27 -16.83
CA LYS A 6 -10.80 13.82 -16.66
C LYS A 6 -9.79 14.91 -17.01
N ALA A 7 -8.71 15.03 -16.22
CA ALA A 7 -7.63 15.96 -16.51
C ALA A 7 -6.75 15.45 -17.66
N THR A 8 -6.53 16.30 -18.67
CA THR A 8 -5.69 16.01 -19.85
C THR A 8 -4.24 16.48 -19.69
N ARG A 9 -3.90 17.13 -18.56
CA ARG A 9 -2.54 17.54 -18.22
C ARG A 9 -2.35 17.50 -16.70
N ILE A 10 -1.18 17.06 -16.25
CA ILE A 10 -0.78 17.18 -14.85
C ILE A 10 -0.28 18.61 -14.58
N ARG A 11 -0.90 19.30 -13.62
CA ARG A 11 -0.52 20.65 -13.18
C ARG A 11 -0.02 20.58 -11.74
N LEU A 12 1.25 20.24 -11.54
CA LEU A 12 1.83 19.91 -10.23
C LEU A 12 1.63 20.97 -9.13
N PHE A 13 1.48 22.24 -9.48
CA PHE A 13 1.29 23.34 -8.52
C PHE A 13 -0.18 23.73 -8.31
N ASP A 14 -1.12 23.10 -9.01
CA ASP A 14 -2.54 23.31 -8.78
C ASP A 14 -3.02 22.40 -7.64
N LEU A 15 -3.25 22.98 -6.46
CA LEU A 15 -3.68 22.24 -5.26
C LEU A 15 -5.20 22.27 -5.06
N PHE A 16 -5.95 22.90 -5.96
CA PHE A 16 -7.38 23.15 -5.77
C PHE A 16 -8.24 22.24 -6.64
N SER A 17 -7.77 21.90 -7.85
CA SER A 17 -8.53 21.01 -8.73
C SER A 17 -8.73 19.61 -8.12
N PRO A 18 -9.92 19.00 -8.26
CA PRO A 18 -10.20 17.67 -7.71
C PRO A 18 -9.19 16.59 -8.14
N GLN A 19 -8.75 16.63 -9.40
CA GLN A 19 -7.83 15.66 -9.98
C GLN A 19 -6.42 15.79 -9.39
N MET A 20 -5.93 17.01 -9.21
CA MET A 20 -4.62 17.23 -8.58
C MET A 20 -4.66 16.96 -7.07
N ARG A 21 -5.74 17.32 -6.37
CA ARG A 21 -5.93 16.92 -4.97
C ARG A 21 -5.91 15.41 -4.80
N ALA A 22 -6.64 14.69 -5.65
CA ALA A 22 -6.64 13.23 -5.68
C ALA A 22 -5.24 12.68 -5.97
N PHE A 23 -4.50 13.26 -6.91
CA PHE A 23 -3.12 12.91 -7.21
C PHE A 23 -2.21 13.07 -5.99
N HIS A 24 -2.20 14.27 -5.37
CA HIS A 24 -1.34 14.57 -4.23
C HIS A 24 -1.63 13.67 -3.03
N MET A 25 -2.91 13.43 -2.74
CA MET A 25 -3.31 12.53 -1.66
C MET A 25 -2.94 11.08 -1.97
N SER A 26 -3.10 10.63 -3.23
CA SER A 26 -2.85 9.23 -3.59
C SER A 26 -1.37 8.88 -3.57
N TRP A 27 -0.49 9.71 -4.13
CA TRP A 27 0.95 9.41 -4.10
C TRP A 27 1.50 9.48 -2.68
N PHE A 28 1.03 10.43 -1.86
CA PHE A 28 1.47 10.54 -0.47
C PHE A 28 0.98 9.35 0.37
N ALA A 29 -0.29 8.97 0.23
CA ALA A 29 -0.82 7.77 0.88
C ALA A 29 -0.09 6.50 0.42
N PHE A 30 0.20 6.38 -0.88
CA PHE A 30 0.98 5.28 -1.44
C PHE A 30 2.39 5.22 -0.84
N PHE A 31 3.06 6.37 -0.73
CA PHE A 31 4.36 6.49 -0.10
C PHE A 31 4.33 5.99 1.34
N LEU A 32 3.36 6.43 2.15
CA LEU A 32 3.21 5.96 3.54
C LEU A 32 2.99 4.44 3.62
N CYS A 33 2.11 3.90 2.77
CA CYS A 33 1.86 2.46 2.69
C CYS A 33 3.13 1.68 2.33
N PHE A 34 3.89 2.14 1.32
CA PHE A 34 5.14 1.50 0.90
C PHE A 34 6.23 1.61 1.96
N PHE A 35 6.34 2.78 2.59
CA PHE A 35 7.27 3.00 3.69
C PHE A 35 6.98 2.06 4.86
N ALA A 36 5.73 1.89 5.23
CA ALA A 36 5.34 0.94 6.28
C ALA A 36 5.60 -0.53 5.88
N TRP A 37 5.34 -0.89 4.62
CA TRP A 37 5.53 -2.27 4.16
C TRP A 37 7.00 -2.69 4.09
N PHE A 38 7.86 -1.80 3.56
CA PHE A 38 9.29 -2.04 3.38
C PHE A 38 10.17 -1.52 4.52
N GLY A 39 9.63 -0.76 5.48
CA GLY A 39 10.41 -0.12 6.55
C GLY A 39 11.18 -1.09 7.45
N ILE A 40 10.75 -2.36 7.50
CA ILE A 40 11.45 -3.42 8.24
C ILE A 40 12.67 -3.98 7.48
N ALA A 41 12.72 -3.86 6.15
CA ALA A 41 13.82 -4.45 5.37
C ALA A 41 15.21 -3.91 5.77
N PRO A 42 15.41 -2.58 5.97
CA PRO A 42 16.67 -2.05 6.49
C PRO A 42 17.01 -2.50 7.92
N LEU A 43 15.99 -2.76 8.75
CA LEU A 43 16.15 -3.14 10.16
C LEU A 43 16.30 -4.66 10.34
N MET A 44 16.23 -5.44 9.27
CA MET A 44 16.16 -6.90 9.35
C MET A 44 17.38 -7.54 10.02
N LYS A 45 18.55 -6.89 9.94
CA LYS A 45 19.75 -7.36 10.65
C LYS A 45 19.54 -7.30 12.17
N VAL A 46 19.02 -6.19 12.68
CA VAL A 46 18.76 -5.99 14.12
C VAL A 46 17.66 -6.93 14.59
N VAL A 47 16.54 -6.98 13.86
CA VAL A 47 15.42 -7.88 14.17
C VAL A 47 15.86 -9.35 14.21
N ARG A 48 16.73 -9.76 13.28
CA ARG A 48 17.30 -11.11 13.26
C ARG A 48 18.11 -11.41 14.52
N GLU A 49 18.92 -10.47 14.97
CA GLU A 49 19.78 -10.61 16.15
C GLU A 49 18.94 -10.65 17.43
N GLU A 50 17.90 -9.80 17.55
CA GLU A 50 17.02 -9.74 18.72
C GLU A 50 16.07 -10.94 18.84
N LEU A 51 15.49 -11.41 17.73
CA LEU A 51 14.56 -12.55 17.70
C LEU A 51 15.25 -13.89 17.39
N GLU A 52 16.58 -13.90 17.34
CA GLU A 52 17.42 -15.05 17.00
C GLU A 52 16.97 -15.81 15.74
N LEU A 53 16.51 -15.06 14.73
CA LEU A 53 15.90 -15.65 13.54
C LEU A 53 16.93 -16.37 12.65
N THR A 54 16.56 -17.56 12.22
CA THR A 54 17.29 -18.28 11.17
C THR A 54 17.11 -17.59 9.81
N LYS A 55 18.07 -17.81 8.90
CA LYS A 55 17.94 -17.32 7.51
C LYS A 55 16.66 -17.84 6.83
N SER A 56 16.26 -19.08 7.14
CA SER A 56 15.03 -19.68 6.59
C SER A 56 13.78 -18.95 7.08
N GLN A 57 13.70 -18.64 8.38
CA GLN A 57 12.58 -17.90 8.97
C GLN A 57 12.40 -16.50 8.37
N ILE A 58 13.50 -15.78 8.12
CA ILE A 58 13.45 -14.49 7.41
C ILE A 58 12.88 -14.67 6.01
N GLY A 59 13.33 -15.72 5.29
CA GLY A 59 12.80 -16.08 3.99
C GLY A 59 11.28 -16.30 4.01
N TRP A 60 10.78 -17.04 4.99
CA TRP A 60 9.34 -17.24 5.19
C TRP A 60 8.58 -15.94 5.47
N CYS A 61 9.16 -15.01 6.24
CA CYS A 61 8.55 -13.70 6.48
C CYS A 61 8.41 -12.88 5.20
N ILE A 62 9.43 -12.91 4.34
CA ILE A 62 9.42 -12.19 3.06
C ILE A 62 8.41 -12.84 2.11
N ILE A 63 8.46 -14.15 1.94
CA ILE A 63 7.55 -14.91 1.08
C ILE A 63 6.10 -14.71 1.53
N GLY A 64 5.82 -14.86 2.82
CA GLY A 64 4.48 -14.66 3.38
C GLY A 64 3.96 -13.24 3.14
N SER A 65 4.80 -12.24 3.39
CA SER A 65 4.43 -10.83 3.18
C SER A 65 4.14 -10.52 1.71
N VAL A 66 4.89 -11.07 0.75
CA VAL A 66 4.63 -10.83 -0.69
C VAL A 66 3.45 -11.66 -1.19
N ALA A 67 3.30 -12.90 -0.75
CA ALA A 67 2.22 -13.80 -1.17
C ALA A 67 0.85 -13.24 -0.82
N VAL A 68 0.67 -12.75 0.41
CA VAL A 68 -0.59 -12.12 0.83
C VAL A 68 -0.85 -10.82 0.08
N THR A 69 0.17 -10.05 -0.31
CA THR A 69 0.00 -8.86 -1.14
C THR A 69 -0.67 -9.19 -2.47
N VAL A 70 -0.26 -10.29 -3.13
CA VAL A 70 -0.85 -10.72 -4.40
C VAL A 70 -2.34 -10.99 -4.24
N LEU A 71 -2.74 -11.71 -3.18
CA LEU A 71 -4.15 -11.98 -2.89
C LEU A 71 -4.92 -10.70 -2.53
N ALA A 72 -4.34 -9.86 -1.68
CA ALA A 72 -4.94 -8.60 -1.26
C ALA A 72 -5.20 -7.65 -2.43
N ARG A 73 -4.33 -7.66 -3.46
CA ARG A 73 -4.52 -6.86 -4.69
C ARG A 73 -5.80 -7.22 -5.44
N LEU A 74 -6.15 -8.50 -5.51
CA LEU A 74 -7.39 -8.95 -6.17
C LEU A 74 -8.61 -8.45 -5.40
N ILE A 75 -8.59 -8.57 -4.07
CA ILE A 75 -9.69 -8.14 -3.20
C ILE A 75 -9.86 -6.62 -3.24
N ILE A 76 -8.76 -5.87 -3.18
CA ILE A 76 -8.84 -4.41 -3.13
C ILE A 76 -9.29 -3.80 -4.44
N GLY A 77 -8.97 -4.43 -5.59
CA GLY A 77 -9.49 -4.01 -6.89
C GLY A 77 -11.02 -4.03 -6.90
N TRP A 78 -11.59 -5.18 -6.50
CA TRP A 78 -13.04 -5.32 -6.35
C TRP A 78 -13.64 -4.33 -5.33
N LEU A 79 -12.93 -4.06 -4.23
CA LEU A 79 -13.39 -3.09 -3.23
C LEU A 79 -13.40 -1.66 -3.79
N CYS A 80 -12.37 -1.27 -4.55
CA CYS A 80 -12.29 0.04 -5.22
C CYS A 80 -13.48 0.26 -6.15
N ASP A 81 -13.91 -0.77 -6.89
CA ASP A 81 -15.09 -0.67 -7.76
C ASP A 81 -16.40 -0.46 -6.98
N ARG A 82 -16.47 -0.92 -5.73
CA ARG A 82 -17.67 -0.85 -4.88
C ARG A 82 -17.78 0.44 -4.08
N ILE A 83 -16.71 0.83 -3.39
CA ILE A 83 -16.72 1.96 -2.43
C ILE A 83 -15.90 3.17 -2.92
N GLY A 84 -15.27 3.05 -4.08
CA GLY A 84 -14.38 4.06 -4.63
C GLY A 84 -13.00 4.11 -3.96
N PRO A 85 -12.01 4.71 -4.63
CA PRO A 85 -10.62 4.68 -4.18
C PRO A 85 -10.38 5.51 -2.92
N ARG A 86 -11.16 6.57 -2.70
CA ARG A 86 -11.02 7.43 -1.51
C ARG A 86 -11.26 6.64 -0.23
N LEU A 87 -12.39 5.92 -0.14
CA LEU A 87 -12.71 5.14 1.05
C LEU A 87 -11.80 3.92 1.18
N ALA A 88 -11.47 3.26 0.07
CA ALA A 88 -10.52 2.15 0.07
C ALA A 88 -9.17 2.55 0.68
N TYR A 89 -8.63 3.73 0.32
CA TYR A 89 -7.41 4.26 0.93
C TYR A 89 -7.55 4.53 2.42
N THR A 90 -8.63 5.18 2.84
CA THR A 90 -8.85 5.50 4.26
C THR A 90 -8.88 4.23 5.11
N TRP A 91 -9.61 3.20 4.67
CA TRP A 91 -9.64 1.92 5.38
C TRP A 91 -8.29 1.21 5.36
N MET A 92 -7.60 1.21 4.23
CA MET A 92 -6.26 0.63 4.12
C MET A 92 -5.27 1.27 5.11
N LEU A 93 -5.28 2.59 5.23
CA LEU A 93 -4.40 3.31 6.16
C LEU A 93 -4.77 3.05 7.62
N ILE A 94 -6.06 3.13 7.96
CA ILE A 94 -6.53 2.91 9.34
C ILE A 94 -6.22 1.48 9.78
N ILE A 95 -6.67 0.49 9.00
CA ILE A 95 -6.48 -0.93 9.34
C ILE A 95 -5.00 -1.31 9.24
N GLY A 96 -4.29 -0.81 8.23
CA GLY A 96 -2.86 -1.07 8.05
C GLY A 96 -1.97 -0.46 9.12
N SER A 97 -2.37 0.64 9.76
CA SER A 97 -1.60 1.22 10.88
C SER A 97 -1.51 0.27 12.08
N ILE A 98 -2.53 -0.55 12.32
CA ILE A 98 -2.62 -1.46 13.46
C ILE A 98 -1.48 -2.50 13.45
N PRO A 99 -1.31 -3.35 12.42
CA PRO A 99 -0.22 -4.33 12.40
C PRO A 99 1.16 -3.67 12.29
N VAL A 100 1.27 -2.47 11.72
CA VAL A 100 2.53 -1.71 11.67
C VAL A 100 2.96 -1.24 13.05
N MET A 101 2.04 -0.79 13.90
CA MET A 101 2.35 -0.49 15.29
C MET A 101 2.59 -1.77 16.10
N ALA A 102 1.79 -2.81 15.85
CA ALA A 102 1.80 -4.02 16.64
C ALA A 102 3.05 -4.88 16.45
N ILE A 103 3.74 -4.77 15.31
CA ILE A 103 4.97 -5.55 15.06
C ILE A 103 6.11 -5.24 16.04
N GLY A 104 6.10 -4.06 16.67
CA GLY A 104 7.05 -3.72 17.72
C GLY A 104 6.87 -4.54 19.01
N PHE A 105 5.74 -5.23 19.16
CA PHE A 105 5.48 -6.15 20.29
C PHE A 105 5.73 -7.61 19.92
N ALA A 106 6.29 -7.91 18.74
CA ALA A 106 6.66 -9.27 18.37
C ALA A 106 7.89 -9.71 19.16
N ASN A 107 7.80 -10.85 19.85
CA ASN A 107 8.88 -11.41 20.68
C ASN A 107 9.38 -12.77 20.17
N ASP A 108 8.77 -13.29 19.11
CA ASP A 108 9.11 -14.61 18.55
C ASP A 108 8.85 -14.63 17.04
N PHE A 109 9.33 -15.68 16.38
CA PHE A 109 9.18 -15.87 14.94
C PHE A 109 7.70 -15.86 14.49
N THR A 110 6.81 -16.53 15.22
CA THR A 110 5.41 -16.69 14.81
C THR A 110 4.68 -15.37 14.89
N THR A 111 4.81 -14.63 15.99
CA THR A 111 4.21 -13.29 16.13
C THR A 111 4.78 -12.32 15.10
N PHE A 112 6.09 -12.35 14.86
CA PHE A 112 6.73 -11.54 13.84
C PHE A 112 6.23 -11.87 12.42
N LEU A 113 6.14 -13.15 12.07
CA LEU A 113 5.62 -13.62 10.79
C LEU A 113 4.17 -13.16 10.57
N LEU A 114 3.31 -13.30 11.57
CA LEU A 114 1.90 -12.88 11.50
C LEU A 114 1.79 -11.39 11.19
N PHE A 115 2.54 -10.54 11.90
CA PHE A 115 2.53 -9.11 11.62
C PHE A 115 3.14 -8.78 10.26
N ARG A 116 4.19 -9.47 9.81
CA ARG A 116 4.77 -9.28 8.47
C ARG A 116 3.80 -9.62 7.35
N VAL A 117 3.00 -10.67 7.53
CA VAL A 117 1.92 -11.05 6.62
C VAL A 117 0.82 -10.00 6.67
N ALA A 118 0.35 -9.60 7.86
CA ALA A 118 -0.69 -8.57 7.98
C ALA A 118 -0.28 -7.23 7.34
N ILE A 119 0.95 -6.78 7.55
CA ILE A 119 1.53 -5.58 6.90
C ILE A 119 1.60 -5.76 5.37
N GLY A 120 1.82 -6.98 4.88
CA GLY A 120 1.84 -7.28 3.43
C GLY A 120 0.57 -6.83 2.69
N VAL A 121 -0.59 -6.90 3.36
CA VAL A 121 -1.88 -6.42 2.80
C VAL A 121 -1.80 -4.95 2.37
N ILE A 122 -1.02 -4.13 3.07
CA ILE A 122 -0.81 -2.71 2.75
C ILE A 122 -0.17 -2.52 1.37
N GLY A 123 0.59 -3.50 0.88
CA GLY A 123 1.16 -3.51 -0.48
C GLY A 123 0.10 -3.55 -1.59
N ALA A 124 -1.16 -3.84 -1.27
CA ALA A 124 -2.28 -3.72 -2.20
C ALA A 124 -2.68 -2.26 -2.48
N SER A 125 -2.21 -1.31 -1.69
CA SER A 125 -2.40 0.14 -1.92
C SER A 125 -2.01 0.59 -3.33
N PHE A 126 -1.06 -0.10 -3.98
CA PHE A 126 -0.68 0.10 -5.39
C PHE A 126 -1.89 0.06 -6.35
N VAL A 127 -2.78 -0.90 -6.17
CA VAL A 127 -3.98 -1.06 -7.00
C VAL A 127 -4.92 0.13 -6.81
N ILE A 128 -5.07 0.58 -5.56
CA ILE A 128 -5.90 1.76 -5.25
C ILE A 128 -5.29 3.01 -5.92
N THR A 129 -3.96 3.19 -5.86
CA THR A 129 -3.26 4.31 -6.50
C THR A 129 -3.50 4.32 -8.01
N GLN A 130 -3.25 3.18 -8.67
CA GLN A 130 -3.44 3.05 -10.12
C GLN A 130 -4.90 3.27 -10.53
N TYR A 131 -5.83 2.72 -9.75
CA TYR A 131 -7.25 2.92 -9.99
C TYR A 131 -7.63 4.40 -9.88
N HIS A 132 -7.24 5.05 -8.79
CA HIS A 132 -7.60 6.45 -8.53
C HIS A 132 -7.02 7.40 -9.59
N THR A 133 -5.79 7.18 -10.04
CA THR A 133 -5.20 8.03 -11.08
C THR A 133 -5.85 7.78 -12.45
N SER A 134 -6.19 6.53 -12.79
CA SER A 134 -6.83 6.20 -14.08
C SER A 134 -8.25 6.76 -14.24
N ILE A 135 -8.99 6.95 -13.15
CA ILE A 135 -10.31 7.60 -13.19
C ILE A 135 -10.21 9.14 -13.23
N MET A 136 -9.12 9.72 -12.72
CA MET A 136 -8.94 11.19 -12.64
C MET A 136 -8.24 11.78 -13.87
N PHE A 137 -7.37 11.02 -14.53
CA PHE A 137 -6.54 11.50 -15.65
C PHE A 137 -6.89 10.79 -16.96
N ALA A 138 -6.83 11.54 -18.06
CA ALA A 138 -7.08 11.01 -19.40
C ALA A 138 -5.91 10.12 -19.89
N PRO A 139 -6.14 9.23 -20.88
CA PRO A 139 -5.12 8.28 -21.35
C PRO A 139 -3.82 8.92 -21.87
N ASN A 140 -3.86 10.19 -22.27
CA ASN A 140 -2.65 10.92 -22.68
C ASN A 140 -1.75 11.33 -21.50
N CYS A 141 -2.25 11.24 -20.27
CA CYS A 141 -1.49 11.46 -19.03
C CYS A 141 -1.14 10.16 -18.30
N VAL A 142 -2.02 9.17 -18.37
CA VAL A 142 -1.80 7.86 -17.73
C VAL A 142 -0.84 7.08 -18.64
N GLY A 143 0.35 6.74 -18.13
CA GLY A 143 1.33 5.97 -18.89
C GLY A 143 0.76 4.62 -19.36
N THR A 144 1.23 4.15 -20.53
CA THR A 144 0.87 2.84 -21.11
C THR A 144 1.46 1.69 -20.33
#